data_AF-A0A973DFC1-F1
#
_entry.id   AF-A0A973DFC1-F1
#
_cell.length_a   1.000
_cell.length_b   1.000
_cell.length_c   1.000
_cell.angle_alpha   90.00
_cell.angle_beta   90.00
_cell.angle_gamma   90.00
#
_symmetry.space_group_name_H-M   'P 1'
#
loop_
_entity.id
_entity.type
_entity.pdbx_description
1 polymer ?
#
loop_
_entity_poly.entity_id
_entity_poly.type
_entity_poly.pdbx_seq_one_letter_code
_entity_poly.pdbx_strand_id
1 'polypeptide(L)'
;MLTIFSRSLAAKVLLALTLVLLVMGASYFVLNKRLQRIETSFNDISRISNYAVGILRINKDIVEMQRDISVYGFSGSKTVFSKIIENFESIKARLESVDLKSDELESQVYLNSMTQLISRYGENLDVLAKRYEIKTELTDVELPQIYLAAINELTNLKLTATTNENKLAITEHLNVWHELHRDASLFLAKKDYSKRAAVNKALAILSNQSQTNTDLSNNREHAKTYKQAFSKGVQANRNYLSLVNVVMAGDAIEFSTLADKLREQSLAKLQKIKTEAQETVIKTDQTLRFLAVGVVIYIIALAIYFHLHISRAITRLTTSFQYFLAGDLSAPIYDLKRNDEIGVLATAADRFRVLSQDLTQAKKTAEHTTKVKSEFLANMSHEIRTPMNGILGMARQLSRTSLSHEQMKMLNIIQSSGAGLLVIINDILDISKIEASKIELESVPIHLNSLLDELQHLFKEQAQSKH
;
A
#
# COMPACT_ATOMS: atom_id res chain seq x y z
N MET A 1 32.53 -15.40 -20.51
CA MET A 1 31.15 -14.83 -20.50
C MET A 1 31.12 -13.33 -20.16
N LEU A 2 31.77 -12.85 -19.08
CA LEU A 2 31.73 -11.42 -18.70
C LEU A 2 32.29 -10.44 -19.76
N THR A 3 33.25 -10.86 -20.59
CA THR A 3 33.85 -10.02 -21.64
C THR A 3 32.99 -9.86 -22.90
N ILE A 4 32.05 -10.79 -23.14
CA ILE A 4 31.09 -10.71 -24.25
C ILE A 4 29.94 -9.78 -23.85
N PHE A 5 29.47 -9.90 -22.60
CA PHE A 5 28.46 -9.02 -22.02
C PHE A 5 28.89 -7.55 -21.92
N SER A 6 30.18 -7.26 -21.71
CA SER A 6 30.67 -5.88 -21.68
C SER A 6 30.83 -5.23 -23.07
N ARG A 7 30.80 -6.02 -24.15
CA ARG A 7 30.93 -5.52 -25.52
C ARG A 7 29.59 -5.25 -26.19
N SER A 8 28.58 -6.11 -25.96
CA SER A 8 27.27 -5.94 -26.58
C SER A 8 26.50 -4.74 -26.01
N LEU A 9 25.99 -3.90 -26.91
CA LEU A 9 25.12 -2.78 -26.60
C LEU A 9 23.79 -3.25 -26.02
N ALA A 10 23.21 -4.32 -26.58
CA ALA A 10 21.97 -4.91 -26.10
C ALA A 10 22.12 -5.42 -24.65
N ALA A 11 23.25 -6.05 -24.32
CA ALA A 11 23.54 -6.49 -22.97
C ALA A 11 23.62 -5.32 -21.96
N LYS A 12 24.23 -4.19 -22.34
CA LYS A 12 24.30 -2.98 -21.51
C LYS A 12 22.93 -2.36 -21.28
N VAL A 13 22.10 -2.28 -22.32
CA VAL A 13 20.72 -1.77 -22.24
C VAL A 13 19.89 -2.65 -21.32
N LEU A 14 19.97 -3.97 -21.49
CA LEU A 14 19.23 -4.93 -20.70
C LEU A 14 19.63 -4.88 -19.22
N LEU A 15 20.94 -4.80 -18.92
CA LEU A 15 21.44 -4.66 -17.54
C LEU A 15 20.98 -3.33 -16.90
N ALA A 16 20.98 -2.23 -17.65
CA ALA A 16 20.48 -0.96 -17.13
C ALA A 16 18.97 -1.01 -16.82
N LEU A 17 18.17 -1.64 -17.67
CA LEU A 17 16.73 -1.82 -17.45
C LEU A 17 16.43 -2.77 -16.28
N THR A 18 17.20 -3.86 -16.10
CA THR A 18 17.02 -4.76 -14.97
C THR A 18 17.33 -4.10 -13.63
N LEU A 19 18.29 -3.16 -13.59
CA LEU A 19 18.57 -2.39 -12.38
C LEU A 19 17.38 -1.53 -11.97
N VAL A 20 16.67 -0.91 -12.92
CA VAL A 20 15.44 -0.15 -12.65
C VAL A 20 14.38 -1.05 -12.04
N LEU A 21 14.15 -2.23 -12.62
CA LEU A 21 13.18 -3.20 -12.12
C LEU A 21 13.53 -3.70 -10.71
N LEU A 22 14.81 -3.93 -10.42
CA LEU A 22 15.27 -4.31 -9.08
C LEU A 22 14.99 -3.23 -8.04
N VAL A 23 15.27 -1.97 -8.36
CA VAL A 23 15.00 -0.84 -7.45
C VAL A 23 13.50 -0.67 -7.22
N MET A 24 12.68 -0.82 -8.27
CA MET A 24 11.22 -0.77 -8.16
C MET A 24 10.68 -1.93 -7.32
N GLY A 25 11.21 -3.15 -7.50
CA GLY A 25 10.86 -4.32 -6.69
C GLY A 25 11.24 -4.17 -5.21
N ALA A 26 12.43 -3.62 -4.93
CA ALA A 26 12.84 -3.31 -3.56
C ALA A 26 11.91 -2.28 -2.90
N SER A 27 11.52 -1.24 -3.65
CA SER A 27 10.54 -0.24 -3.19
C SER A 27 9.19 -0.88 -2.85
N TYR A 28 8.70 -1.76 -3.71
CA TYR A 28 7.46 -2.50 -3.47
C TYR A 28 7.55 -3.39 -2.22
N PHE A 29 8.66 -4.10 -2.04
CA PHE A 29 8.87 -4.96 -0.87
C PHE A 29 8.86 -4.17 0.44
N VAL A 30 9.53 -3.01 0.46
CA VAL A 30 9.52 -2.10 1.62
C VAL A 30 8.09 -1.63 1.95
N LEU A 31 7.31 -1.26 0.93
CA LEU A 31 5.93 -0.82 1.09
C LEU A 31 5.03 -1.94 1.62
N ASN A 32 5.13 -3.14 1.06
CA ASN A 32 4.33 -4.29 1.46
C ASN A 32 4.60 -4.71 2.92
N LYS A 33 5.88 -4.81 3.32
CA LYS A 33 6.27 -5.11 4.71
C LYS A 33 5.79 -4.02 5.69
N ARG A 34 5.58 -2.80 5.23
CA ARG A 34 5.05 -1.69 6.04
C ARG A 34 3.54 -1.76 6.19
N LEU A 35 2.80 -2.07 5.12
CA LEU A 35 1.35 -2.28 5.17
C LEU A 35 0.98 -3.35 6.20
N GLN A 36 1.69 -4.49 6.20
CA GLN A 36 1.49 -5.55 7.19
C GLN A 36 1.74 -5.07 8.64
N ARG A 37 2.77 -4.25 8.87
CA ARG A 37 3.05 -3.70 10.20
C ARG A 37 1.94 -2.75 10.67
N ILE A 38 1.43 -1.90 9.77
CA ILE A 38 0.31 -1.00 10.07
C ILE A 38 -0.94 -1.80 10.43
N GLU A 39 -1.24 -2.86 9.69
CA GLU A 39 -2.36 -3.75 9.97
C GLU A 39 -2.25 -4.38 11.37
N THR A 40 -1.06 -4.89 11.73
CA THR A 40 -0.83 -5.43 13.09
C THR A 40 -1.02 -4.37 14.17
N SER A 41 -0.50 -3.16 13.98
CA SER A 41 -0.69 -2.06 14.93
C SER A 41 -2.15 -1.63 15.06
N PHE A 42 -2.93 -1.68 13.98
CA PHE A 42 -4.36 -1.37 14.01
C PHE A 42 -5.15 -2.41 14.82
N ASN A 43 -4.83 -3.69 14.65
CA ASN A 43 -5.41 -4.77 15.44
C ASN A 43 -5.06 -4.64 16.93
N ASP A 44 -3.83 -4.23 17.26
CA ASP A 44 -3.43 -3.96 18.64
C ASP A 44 -4.18 -2.75 19.23
N ILE A 45 -4.35 -1.66 18.46
CA ILE A 45 -5.14 -0.48 18.87
C ILE A 45 -6.59 -0.87 19.18
N SER A 46 -7.24 -1.60 18.27
CA SER A 46 -8.63 -2.01 18.47
C SER A 46 -8.78 -2.86 19.72
N ARG A 47 -7.83 -3.78 19.97
CA ARG A 47 -7.84 -4.64 21.15
C ARG A 47 -7.66 -3.87 22.45
N ILE A 48 -6.62 -3.02 22.53
CA ILE A 48 -6.33 -2.19 23.71
C ILE A 48 -7.50 -1.24 23.99
N SER A 49 -8.11 -0.68 22.94
CA SER A 49 -9.28 0.19 23.08
C SER A 49 -10.50 -0.56 23.62
N ASN A 50 -10.83 -1.73 23.05
CA ASN A 50 -11.95 -2.55 23.51
C ASN A 50 -11.76 -2.99 24.97
N TYR A 51 -10.53 -3.36 25.33
CA TYR A 51 -10.13 -3.68 26.70
C TYR A 51 -10.37 -2.49 27.65
N ALA A 52 -9.83 -1.31 27.33
CA ALA A 52 -9.97 -0.12 28.18
C ALA A 52 -11.43 0.32 28.35
N VAL A 53 -12.23 0.22 27.28
CA VAL A 53 -13.68 0.49 27.31
C VAL A 53 -14.41 -0.56 28.16
N GLY A 54 -14.01 -1.82 28.09
CA GLY A 54 -14.52 -2.90 28.95
C GLY A 54 -14.32 -2.58 30.43
N ILE A 55 -13.10 -2.23 30.83
CA ILE A 55 -12.77 -1.85 32.22
C ILE A 55 -13.56 -0.62 32.68
N LEU A 56 -13.71 0.40 31.84
CA LEU A 56 -14.51 1.59 32.14
C LEU A 56 -15.99 1.27 32.41
N ARG A 57 -16.57 0.37 31.61
CA ARG A 57 -17.95 -0.09 31.80
C ARG A 57 -18.09 -0.82 33.13
N ILE A 58 -17.18 -1.74 33.43
CA ILE A 58 -17.18 -2.47 34.70
C ILE A 58 -17.05 -1.50 35.88
N ASN A 59 -16.14 -0.51 35.81
CA ASN A 59 -15.99 0.49 36.87
C ASN A 59 -17.28 1.29 37.10
N LYS A 60 -17.94 1.72 36.03
CA LYS A 60 -19.23 2.40 36.12
C LYS A 60 -20.28 1.52 36.81
N ASP A 61 -20.37 0.25 36.40
CA ASP A 61 -21.33 -0.70 36.98
C ASP A 61 -21.06 -0.94 38.47
N ILE A 62 -19.78 -0.99 38.89
CA ILE A 62 -19.40 -1.08 40.32
C ILE A 62 -19.84 0.15 41.12
N VAL A 63 -19.64 1.36 40.58
CA VAL A 63 -20.08 2.60 41.23
C VAL A 63 -21.62 2.65 41.34
N GLU A 64 -22.33 2.26 40.29
CA GLU A 64 -23.79 2.16 40.31
C GLU A 64 -24.27 1.11 41.32
N MET A 65 -23.59 -0.03 41.40
CA MET A 65 -23.89 -1.08 42.36
C MET A 65 -23.67 -0.61 43.81
N GLN A 66 -22.59 0.12 44.10
CA GLN A 66 -22.35 0.71 45.43
C GLN A 66 -23.43 1.74 45.80
N ARG A 67 -23.94 2.49 44.82
CA ARG A 67 -25.09 3.38 45.04
C ARG A 67 -26.33 2.57 45.40
N ASP A 68 -26.62 1.51 44.66
CA ASP A 68 -27.77 0.64 44.92
C ASP A 68 -27.65 -0.07 46.28
N ILE A 69 -26.45 -0.50 46.69
CA ILE A 69 -26.16 -1.02 48.03
C ILE A 69 -26.43 0.03 49.11
N SER A 70 -26.09 1.29 48.86
CA SER A 70 -26.40 2.38 49.80
C SER A 70 -27.92 2.63 49.90
N VAL A 71 -28.64 2.50 48.79
CA VAL A 71 -30.12 2.58 48.75
C VAL A 71 -30.76 1.40 49.48
N TYR A 72 -30.25 0.17 49.28
CA TYR A 72 -30.64 -0.99 50.06
C TYR A 72 -30.36 -0.79 51.55
N GLY A 73 -29.20 -0.18 51.86
CA GLY A 73 -28.78 0.32 53.17
C GLY A 73 -29.86 1.07 53.96
N PHE A 74 -30.66 1.85 53.24
CA PHE A 74 -31.72 2.67 53.81
C PHE A 74 -33.12 2.04 53.70
N SER A 75 -33.41 1.38 52.58
CA SER A 75 -34.76 0.91 52.25
C SER A 75 -35.04 -0.55 52.64
N GLY A 76 -34.01 -1.41 52.66
CA GLY A 76 -34.20 -2.85 52.82
C GLY A 76 -34.95 -3.54 51.69
N SER A 77 -35.13 -2.87 50.55
CA SER A 77 -35.97 -3.38 49.48
C SER A 77 -35.37 -4.64 48.85
N LYS A 78 -36.11 -5.76 48.91
CA LYS A 78 -35.71 -7.01 48.25
C LYS A 78 -35.49 -6.83 46.74
N THR A 79 -36.30 -5.99 46.09
CA THR A 79 -36.16 -5.67 44.66
C THR A 79 -34.82 -4.98 44.37
N VAL A 80 -34.41 -4.05 45.23
CA VAL A 80 -33.10 -3.39 45.09
C VAL A 80 -31.98 -4.41 45.32
N PHE A 81 -32.14 -5.32 46.28
CA PHE A 81 -31.17 -6.39 46.52
C PHE A 81 -31.03 -7.34 45.33
N SER A 82 -32.13 -7.79 44.73
CA SER A 82 -32.10 -8.61 43.51
C SER A 82 -31.36 -7.91 42.37
N LYS A 83 -31.60 -6.62 42.16
CA LYS A 83 -30.88 -5.81 41.16
C LYS A 83 -29.38 -5.74 41.43
N ILE A 84 -28.97 -5.61 42.70
CA ILE A 84 -27.55 -5.63 43.08
C ILE A 84 -26.91 -6.96 42.70
N ILE A 85 -27.57 -8.09 42.98
CA ILE A 85 -27.07 -9.43 42.64
C ILE A 85 -26.96 -9.62 41.12
N GLU A 86 -27.97 -9.20 40.35
CA GLU A 86 -27.93 -9.26 38.88
C GLU A 86 -26.76 -8.46 38.31
N ASN A 87 -26.55 -7.23 38.82
CA ASN A 87 -25.42 -6.39 38.42
C ASN A 87 -24.08 -7.02 38.79
N PHE A 88 -23.98 -7.59 39.99
CA PHE A 88 -22.78 -8.30 40.46
C PHE A 88 -22.39 -9.45 39.53
N GLU A 89 -23.33 -10.33 39.18
CA GLU A 89 -23.06 -11.45 38.27
C GLU A 89 -22.67 -10.98 36.86
N SER A 90 -23.32 -9.92 36.35
CA SER A 90 -22.94 -9.29 35.08
C SER A 90 -21.51 -8.73 35.12
N ILE A 91 -21.13 -8.05 36.20
CA ILE A 91 -19.78 -7.51 36.40
C ILE A 91 -18.74 -8.63 36.44
N LYS A 92 -19.02 -9.68 37.21
CA LYS A 92 -18.14 -10.85 37.34
C LYS A 92 -17.91 -11.53 36.00
N ALA A 93 -18.97 -11.83 35.26
CA ALA A 93 -18.87 -12.45 33.93
C ALA A 93 -18.09 -11.56 32.93
N ARG A 94 -18.32 -10.24 32.97
CA ARG A 94 -17.58 -9.30 32.12
C ARG A 94 -16.10 -9.30 32.47
N LEU A 95 -15.74 -9.27 33.76
CA LEU A 95 -14.35 -9.28 34.21
C LEU A 95 -13.63 -10.57 33.80
N GLU A 96 -14.28 -11.72 33.92
CA GLU A 96 -13.76 -13.03 33.48
C GLU A 96 -13.54 -13.09 31.95
N SER A 97 -14.39 -12.40 31.17
CA SER A 97 -14.26 -12.32 29.71
C SER A 97 -13.14 -11.38 29.23
N VAL A 98 -12.54 -10.59 30.13
CA VAL A 98 -11.45 -9.69 29.80
C VAL A 98 -10.16 -10.50 29.59
N ASP A 99 -9.95 -10.95 28.36
CA ASP A 99 -8.74 -11.67 27.95
C ASP A 99 -7.56 -10.71 27.78
N LEU A 100 -6.62 -10.76 28.72
CA LEU A 100 -5.31 -10.15 28.58
C LEU A 100 -4.35 -11.16 27.96
N LYS A 101 -3.68 -10.78 26.87
CA LYS A 101 -2.50 -11.53 26.40
C LYS A 101 -1.48 -11.63 27.55
N SER A 102 -0.93 -12.83 27.74
CA SER A 102 0.04 -13.24 28.78
C SER A 102 1.32 -12.40 28.90
N ASP A 103 1.56 -11.45 28.00
CA ASP A 103 2.82 -10.69 27.94
C ASP A 103 2.83 -9.42 28.81
N GLU A 104 1.74 -9.09 29.49
CA GLU A 104 1.63 -7.87 30.31
C GLU A 104 1.52 -8.17 31.81
N LEU A 105 2.66 -8.49 32.42
CA LEU A 105 2.76 -8.82 33.84
C LEU A 105 2.09 -7.77 34.74
N GLU A 106 2.23 -6.47 34.44
CA GLU A 106 1.61 -5.38 35.21
C GLU A 106 0.09 -5.30 35.07
N SER A 107 -0.44 -5.32 33.83
CA SER A 107 -1.89 -5.30 33.58
C SER A 107 -2.59 -6.49 34.25
N GLN A 108 -1.90 -7.64 34.28
CA GLN A 108 -2.40 -8.86 34.88
C GLN A 108 -2.41 -8.82 36.42
N VAL A 109 -1.45 -8.11 37.04
CA VAL A 109 -1.49 -7.84 38.50
C VAL A 109 -2.74 -7.03 38.85
N TYR A 110 -3.03 -5.96 38.11
CA TYR A 110 -4.23 -5.15 38.37
C TYR A 110 -5.51 -5.94 38.14
N LEU A 111 -5.60 -6.73 37.07
CA LEU A 111 -6.76 -7.58 36.81
C LEU A 111 -6.98 -8.61 37.94
N ASN A 112 -5.91 -9.26 38.40
CA ASN A 112 -5.98 -10.22 39.51
C ASN A 112 -6.46 -9.55 40.80
N SER A 113 -5.95 -8.35 41.12
CA SER A 113 -6.43 -7.57 42.26
C SER A 113 -7.90 -7.18 42.10
N MET A 114 -8.34 -6.78 40.91
CA MET A 114 -9.75 -6.48 40.63
C MET A 114 -10.64 -7.71 40.80
N THR A 115 -10.21 -8.88 40.33
CA THR A 115 -10.93 -10.15 40.52
C THR A 115 -11.05 -10.52 41.99
N GLN A 116 -9.99 -10.31 42.77
CA GLN A 116 -10.03 -10.50 44.23
C GLN A 116 -11.01 -9.54 44.91
N LEU A 117 -11.06 -8.27 44.49
CA LEU A 117 -12.02 -7.29 45.00
C LEU A 117 -13.46 -7.69 44.68
N ILE A 118 -13.74 -8.13 43.46
CA ILE A 118 -15.07 -8.64 43.10
C ILE A 118 -15.45 -9.86 43.93
N SER A 119 -14.52 -10.80 44.15
CA SER A 119 -14.77 -11.95 45.02
C SER A 119 -15.13 -11.51 46.45
N ARG A 120 -14.35 -10.58 47.03
CA ARG A 120 -14.62 -9.99 48.35
C ARG A 120 -15.98 -9.28 48.39
N TYR A 121 -16.35 -8.62 47.29
CA TYR A 121 -17.65 -7.98 47.14
C TYR A 121 -18.81 -8.97 47.21
N GLY A 122 -18.68 -10.12 46.54
CA GLY A 122 -19.65 -11.21 46.58
C GLY A 122 -19.84 -11.77 48.00
N GLU A 123 -18.72 -12.07 48.68
CA GLU A 123 -18.77 -12.52 50.09
C GLU A 123 -19.46 -11.49 50.99
N ASN A 124 -19.19 -10.20 50.79
CA ASN A 124 -19.83 -9.12 51.54
C ASN A 124 -21.32 -8.98 51.22
N LEU A 125 -21.77 -9.27 50.00
CA LEU A 125 -23.18 -9.26 49.62
C LEU A 125 -23.97 -10.37 50.33
N ASP A 126 -23.41 -11.57 50.45
CA ASP A 126 -24.00 -12.67 51.21
C ASP A 126 -24.18 -12.31 52.69
N VAL A 127 -23.16 -11.66 53.26
CA VAL A 127 -23.19 -11.18 54.65
C VAL A 127 -24.17 -10.01 54.82
N LEU A 128 -24.33 -9.15 53.80
CA LEU A 128 -25.17 -7.96 53.84
C LEU A 128 -26.64 -8.31 54.05
N ALA A 129 -27.17 -9.30 53.32
CA ALA A 129 -28.54 -9.77 53.47
C ALA A 129 -28.80 -10.26 54.90
N LYS A 130 -27.92 -11.14 55.41
CA LYS A 130 -28.04 -11.70 56.76
C LYS A 130 -27.96 -10.63 57.85
N ARG A 131 -27.07 -9.64 57.70
CA ARG A 131 -26.96 -8.53 58.66
C ARG A 131 -28.18 -7.62 58.63
N TYR A 132 -28.79 -7.44 57.46
CA TYR A 132 -30.05 -6.68 57.34
C TYR A 132 -31.17 -7.39 58.10
N GLU A 133 -31.35 -8.70 57.88
CA GLU A 133 -32.37 -9.50 58.58
C GLU A 133 -32.20 -9.45 60.10
N ILE A 134 -30.98 -9.70 60.62
CA ILE A 134 -30.70 -9.64 62.06
C ILE A 134 -31.01 -8.26 62.64
N LYS A 135 -30.62 -7.20 61.92
CA LYS A 135 -30.92 -5.82 62.34
C LYS A 135 -32.43 -5.62 62.41
N THR A 136 -33.17 -5.95 61.36
CA THR A 136 -34.62 -5.76 61.28
C THR A 136 -35.36 -6.60 62.32
N GLU A 137 -34.95 -7.84 62.57
CA GLU A 137 -35.52 -8.67 63.63
C GLU A 137 -35.37 -8.00 65.01
N LEU A 138 -34.18 -7.49 65.32
CA LEU A 138 -33.91 -6.81 66.59
C LEU A 138 -34.69 -5.49 66.71
N THR A 139 -34.79 -4.70 65.64
CA THR A 139 -35.38 -3.36 65.70
C THR A 139 -36.89 -3.33 65.54
N ASP A 140 -37.43 -4.17 64.66
CA ASP A 140 -38.80 -4.08 64.19
C ASP A 140 -39.68 -5.21 64.76
N VAL A 141 -39.08 -6.24 65.39
CA VAL A 141 -39.80 -7.36 66.01
C VAL A 141 -39.51 -7.44 67.52
N GLU A 142 -38.27 -7.70 67.92
CA GLU A 142 -37.92 -7.99 69.32
C GLU A 142 -38.18 -6.77 70.25
N LEU A 143 -37.70 -5.58 69.87
CA LEU A 143 -37.91 -4.36 70.66
C LEU A 143 -39.41 -3.99 70.82
N PRO A 144 -40.23 -3.94 69.74
CA PRO A 144 -41.67 -3.73 69.86
C PRO A 144 -42.38 -4.80 70.70
N GLN A 145 -42.01 -6.08 70.58
CA GLN A 145 -42.61 -7.14 71.39
C GLN A 145 -42.35 -6.96 72.89
N ILE A 146 -41.10 -6.65 73.28
CA ILE A 146 -40.76 -6.39 74.69
C ILE A 146 -41.51 -5.17 75.21
N TYR A 147 -41.58 -4.11 74.40
CA TYR A 147 -42.34 -2.89 74.74
C TYR A 147 -43.83 -3.19 74.94
N LEU A 148 -44.48 -3.91 74.00
CA LEU A 148 -45.90 -4.25 74.12
C LEU A 148 -46.19 -5.14 75.33
N ALA A 149 -45.31 -6.09 75.63
CA ALA A 149 -45.42 -6.92 76.85
C ALA A 149 -45.39 -6.04 78.11
N ALA A 150 -44.44 -5.12 78.21
CA ALA A 150 -44.31 -4.20 79.34
C ALA A 150 -45.51 -3.27 79.50
N ILE A 151 -46.05 -2.73 78.39
CA ILE A 151 -47.23 -1.86 78.40
C ILE A 151 -48.49 -2.63 78.82
N ASN A 152 -48.68 -3.85 78.30
CA ASN A 152 -49.83 -4.69 78.66
C ASN A 152 -49.83 -5.04 80.15
N GLU A 153 -48.66 -5.38 80.71
CA GLU A 153 -48.51 -5.65 82.14
C GLU A 153 -48.85 -4.42 82.98
N LEU A 154 -48.26 -3.26 82.67
CA LEU A 154 -48.52 -2.02 83.41
C LEU A 154 -49.99 -1.58 83.30
N THR A 155 -50.62 -1.80 82.14
CA THR A 155 -52.04 -1.48 81.95
C THR A 155 -52.92 -2.37 82.82
N ASN A 156 -52.62 -3.66 82.93
CA ASN A 156 -53.32 -4.59 83.81
C ASN A 156 -53.13 -4.23 85.29
N LEU A 157 -51.90 -3.91 85.71
CA LEU A 157 -51.61 -3.45 87.07
C LEU A 157 -52.34 -2.14 87.41
N LYS A 158 -52.49 -1.23 86.45
CA LYS A 158 -53.25 0.02 86.64
C LYS A 158 -54.73 -0.23 86.91
N LEU A 159 -55.31 -1.26 86.28
CA LEU A 159 -56.72 -1.64 86.46
C LEU A 159 -56.96 -2.27 87.84
N THR A 160 -56.00 -3.02 88.37
CA THR A 160 -56.11 -3.69 89.67
C THR A 160 -55.64 -2.83 90.85
N ALA A 161 -54.94 -1.71 90.59
CA ALA A 161 -54.43 -0.81 91.63
C ALA A 161 -55.57 -0.15 92.44
N THR A 162 -55.48 -0.24 93.76
CA THR A 162 -56.49 0.28 94.70
C THR A 162 -56.20 1.70 95.19
N THR A 163 -54.94 2.16 95.16
CA THR A 163 -54.53 3.50 95.63
C THR A 163 -54.22 4.46 94.48
N ASN A 164 -54.48 5.75 94.69
CA ASN A 164 -54.15 6.80 93.70
C ASN A 164 -52.63 6.95 93.50
N GLU A 165 -51.82 6.73 94.54
CA GLU A 165 -50.35 6.74 94.44
C GLU A 165 -49.84 5.62 93.54
N ASN A 166 -50.36 4.39 93.66
CA ASN A 166 -49.98 3.29 92.77
C ASN A 166 -50.40 3.55 91.33
N LYS A 167 -51.61 4.09 91.11
CA LYS A 167 -52.08 4.46 89.76
C LYS A 167 -51.21 5.54 89.12
N LEU A 168 -50.76 6.52 89.90
CA LEU A 168 -49.85 7.57 89.43
C LEU A 168 -48.48 6.97 89.05
N ALA A 169 -47.87 6.20 89.94
CA ALA A 169 -46.56 5.57 89.69
C ALA A 169 -46.56 4.67 88.45
N ILE A 170 -47.63 3.89 88.24
CA ILE A 170 -47.80 3.05 87.03
C ILE A 170 -47.96 3.92 85.77
N THR A 171 -48.69 5.03 85.88
CA THR A 171 -48.88 5.97 84.74
C THR A 171 -47.57 6.65 84.34
N GLU A 172 -46.74 7.02 85.33
CA GLU A 172 -45.39 7.55 85.06
C GLU A 172 -44.51 6.51 84.35
N HIS A 173 -44.53 5.25 84.78
CA HIS A 173 -43.79 4.16 84.12
C HIS A 173 -44.28 3.93 82.67
N LEU A 174 -45.60 3.96 82.43
CA LEU A 174 -46.16 3.88 81.07
C LEU A 174 -45.61 5.01 80.18
N ASN A 175 -45.59 6.25 80.68
CA ASN A 175 -45.04 7.38 79.92
C ASN A 175 -43.55 7.20 79.62
N VAL A 176 -42.76 6.74 80.59
CA VAL A 176 -41.33 6.46 80.39
C VAL A 176 -41.12 5.34 79.36
N TRP A 177 -41.96 4.30 79.33
CA TRP A 177 -41.90 3.27 78.28
C TRP A 177 -42.22 3.81 76.88
N HIS A 178 -43.22 4.69 76.75
CA HIS A 178 -43.53 5.35 75.49
C HIS A 178 -42.36 6.24 75.00
N GLU A 179 -41.78 7.04 75.90
CA GLU A 179 -40.61 7.86 75.59
C GLU A 179 -39.40 7.00 75.21
N LEU A 180 -39.13 5.94 75.97
CA LEU A 180 -38.06 4.98 75.70
C LEU A 180 -38.20 4.38 74.30
N HIS A 181 -39.38 3.86 73.95
CA HIS A 181 -39.58 3.20 72.67
C HIS A 181 -39.49 4.17 71.48
N ARG A 182 -40.09 5.36 71.63
CA ARG A 182 -39.97 6.44 70.63
C ARG A 182 -38.51 6.83 70.41
N ASP A 183 -37.77 7.12 71.49
CA ASP A 183 -36.40 7.60 71.40
C ASP A 183 -35.44 6.50 70.89
N ALA A 184 -35.71 5.24 71.24
CA ALA A 184 -34.99 4.09 70.68
C ALA A 184 -35.22 3.94 69.17
N SER A 185 -36.46 4.10 68.70
CA SER A 185 -36.80 4.08 67.28
C SER A 185 -36.13 5.24 66.52
N LEU A 186 -36.15 6.46 67.08
CA LEU A 186 -35.44 7.61 66.50
C LEU A 186 -33.92 7.37 66.40
N PHE A 187 -33.33 6.79 67.44
CA PHE A 187 -31.91 6.45 67.43
C PHE A 187 -31.56 5.40 66.36
N LEU A 188 -32.33 4.30 66.29
CA LEU A 188 -32.02 3.14 65.44
C LEU A 188 -32.42 3.34 63.98
N ALA A 189 -33.61 3.87 63.72
CA ALA A 189 -34.18 3.99 62.37
C ALA A 189 -33.85 5.35 61.72
N LYS A 190 -33.95 6.45 62.48
CA LYS A 190 -33.71 7.81 61.96
C LYS A 190 -32.28 8.31 62.15
N LYS A 191 -31.41 7.51 62.78
CA LYS A 191 -30.00 7.86 63.05
C LYS A 191 -29.86 9.10 63.94
N ASP A 192 -30.85 9.40 64.78
CA ASP A 192 -30.76 10.48 65.76
C ASP A 192 -29.91 10.03 66.95
N TYR A 193 -28.58 10.13 66.79
CA TYR A 193 -27.63 9.67 67.79
C TYR A 193 -27.72 10.43 69.13
N SER A 194 -28.35 11.62 69.12
CA SER A 194 -28.57 12.42 70.35
C SER A 194 -29.49 11.70 71.34
N LYS A 195 -30.39 10.84 70.86
CA LYS A 195 -31.37 10.12 71.69
C LYS A 195 -30.80 9.01 72.55
N ARG A 196 -29.54 8.61 72.35
CA ARG A 196 -28.90 7.54 73.14
C ARG A 196 -28.90 7.84 74.64
N ALA A 197 -28.62 9.09 75.02
CA ALA A 197 -28.62 9.51 76.41
C ALA A 197 -30.04 9.44 77.03
N ALA A 198 -31.06 9.83 76.25
CA ALA A 198 -32.46 9.75 76.67
C ALA A 198 -32.92 8.30 76.87
N VAL A 199 -32.57 7.40 75.93
CA VAL A 199 -32.84 5.96 76.05
C VAL A 199 -32.20 5.37 77.31
N ASN A 200 -30.91 5.67 77.55
CA ASN A 200 -30.21 5.19 78.75
C ASN A 200 -30.82 5.73 80.04
N LYS A 201 -31.26 7.01 80.04
CA LYS A 201 -31.94 7.63 81.19
C LYS A 201 -33.28 6.97 81.46
N ALA A 202 -34.11 6.74 80.44
CA ALA A 202 -35.39 6.07 80.58
C ALA A 202 -35.23 4.63 81.10
N LEU A 203 -34.25 3.89 80.57
CA LEU A 203 -33.90 2.55 81.07
C LEU A 203 -33.43 2.57 82.54
N ALA A 204 -32.65 3.58 82.92
CA ALA A 204 -32.20 3.73 84.32
C ALA A 204 -33.40 3.93 85.26
N ILE A 205 -34.36 4.78 84.88
CA ILE A 205 -35.60 5.03 85.63
C ILE A 205 -36.39 3.73 85.81
N LEU A 206 -36.66 3.01 84.71
CA LEU A 206 -37.43 1.75 84.74
C LEU A 206 -36.74 0.60 85.47
N SER A 207 -35.41 0.67 85.64
CA SER A 207 -34.62 -0.36 86.33
C SER A 207 -34.35 -0.06 87.82
N ASN A 208 -34.76 1.12 88.31
CA ASN A 208 -34.40 1.59 89.64
C ASN A 208 -35.08 0.76 90.76
N GLN A 209 -34.32 0.38 91.79
CA GLN A 209 -34.75 -0.52 92.87
C GLN A 209 -35.43 0.17 94.06
N SER A 210 -35.53 1.50 94.05
CA SER A 210 -35.93 2.30 95.21
C SER A 210 -37.44 2.32 95.51
N GLN A 211 -38.28 1.70 94.68
CA GLN A 211 -39.73 1.59 94.94
C GLN A 211 -40.08 0.25 95.62
N THR A 212 -40.71 0.35 96.79
CA THR A 212 -41.22 -0.73 97.66
C THR A 212 -42.37 -1.55 97.07
N ASN A 213 -42.82 -1.27 95.84
CA ASN A 213 -43.86 -2.04 95.17
C ASN A 213 -43.29 -3.36 94.59
N THR A 214 -43.57 -4.47 95.29
CA THR A 214 -43.33 -5.84 94.81
C THR A 214 -43.98 -6.11 93.44
N ASP A 215 -45.03 -5.37 93.09
CA ASP A 215 -45.82 -5.52 91.88
C ASP A 215 -45.10 -5.06 90.59
N LEU A 216 -43.99 -4.30 90.70
CA LEU A 216 -43.22 -3.79 89.54
C LEU A 216 -41.95 -4.62 89.26
N SER A 217 -41.84 -5.82 89.81
CA SER A 217 -40.69 -6.72 89.59
C SER A 217 -40.56 -7.20 88.13
N ASN A 218 -41.67 -7.59 87.52
CA ASN A 218 -41.71 -8.05 86.12
C ASN A 218 -41.41 -6.91 85.13
N ASN A 219 -41.93 -5.70 85.38
CA ASN A 219 -41.58 -4.53 84.58
C ASN A 219 -40.07 -4.21 84.56
N ARG A 220 -39.38 -4.40 85.70
CA ARG A 220 -37.91 -4.25 85.77
C ARG A 220 -37.18 -5.28 84.92
N GLU A 221 -37.67 -6.52 84.88
CA GLU A 221 -37.10 -7.55 84.01
C GLU A 221 -37.33 -7.20 82.53
N HIS A 222 -38.52 -6.72 82.15
CA HIS A 222 -38.76 -6.21 80.80
C HIS A 222 -37.80 -5.07 80.42
N ALA A 223 -37.53 -4.12 81.32
CA ALA A 223 -36.57 -3.05 81.07
C ALA A 223 -35.14 -3.58 80.85
N LYS A 224 -34.74 -4.62 81.60
CA LYS A 224 -33.43 -5.28 81.45
C LYS A 224 -33.34 -6.02 80.12
N THR A 225 -34.37 -6.79 79.74
CA THR A 225 -34.45 -7.46 78.44
C THR A 225 -34.44 -6.45 77.29
N TYR A 226 -35.20 -5.34 77.42
CA TYR A 226 -35.21 -4.26 76.44
C TYR A 226 -33.83 -3.62 76.28
N LYS A 227 -33.12 -3.37 77.39
CA LYS A 227 -31.73 -2.84 77.35
C LYS A 227 -30.79 -3.78 76.59
N GLN A 228 -30.91 -5.08 76.81
CA GLN A 228 -30.11 -6.09 76.11
C GLN A 228 -30.44 -6.12 74.61
N ALA A 229 -31.73 -6.18 74.25
CA ALA A 229 -32.20 -6.14 72.86
C ALA A 229 -31.77 -4.83 72.17
N PHE A 230 -31.90 -3.69 72.85
CA PHE A 230 -31.48 -2.39 72.33
C PHE A 230 -29.97 -2.36 72.07
N SER A 231 -29.16 -2.85 73.01
CA SER A 231 -27.70 -2.91 72.82
C SER A 231 -27.31 -3.83 71.66
N LYS A 232 -27.98 -4.98 71.51
CA LYS A 232 -27.80 -5.88 70.35
C LYS A 232 -28.20 -5.18 69.06
N GLY A 233 -29.34 -4.49 69.03
CA GLY A 233 -29.81 -3.72 67.88
C GLY A 233 -28.86 -2.59 67.48
N VAL A 234 -28.30 -1.87 68.46
CA VAL A 234 -27.27 -0.85 68.24
C VAL A 234 -26.03 -1.48 67.56
N GLN A 235 -25.58 -2.63 68.07
CA GLN A 235 -24.41 -3.33 67.52
C GLN A 235 -24.68 -3.88 66.12
N ALA A 236 -25.84 -4.50 65.89
CA ALA A 236 -26.25 -5.00 64.59
C ALA A 236 -26.34 -3.86 63.55
N ASN A 237 -26.96 -2.74 63.91
CA ASN A 237 -27.07 -1.58 63.03
C ASN A 237 -25.70 -0.96 62.72
N ARG A 238 -24.79 -0.88 63.71
CA ARG A 238 -23.41 -0.41 63.48
C ARG A 238 -22.64 -1.35 62.55
N ASN A 239 -22.72 -2.66 62.78
CA ASN A 239 -22.03 -3.66 61.97
C ASN A 239 -22.57 -3.68 60.53
N TYR A 240 -23.87 -3.47 60.35
CA TYR A 240 -24.50 -3.32 59.06
C TYR A 240 -24.02 -2.05 58.33
N LEU A 241 -24.12 -0.88 58.99
CA LEU A 241 -23.70 0.39 58.40
C LEU A 241 -22.19 0.43 58.10
N SER A 242 -21.37 -0.19 58.93
CA SER A 242 -19.93 -0.31 58.70
C SER A 242 -19.63 -1.16 57.47
N LEU A 243 -20.40 -2.22 57.23
CA LEU A 243 -20.24 -3.04 56.02
C LEU A 243 -20.53 -2.21 54.77
N VAL A 244 -21.69 -1.53 54.74
CA VAL A 244 -22.15 -0.76 53.58
C VAL A 244 -21.29 0.48 53.30
N ASN A 245 -21.06 1.32 54.33
CA ASN A 245 -20.48 2.65 54.13
C ASN A 245 -18.96 2.69 54.21
N VAL A 246 -18.32 1.66 54.79
CA VAL A 246 -16.86 1.64 54.98
C VAL A 246 -16.24 0.52 54.16
N VAL A 247 -16.65 -0.73 54.38
CA VAL A 247 -16.00 -1.88 53.73
C VAL A 247 -16.35 -1.93 52.24
N MET A 248 -17.62 -2.05 51.88
CA MET A 248 -18.04 -2.16 50.47
C MET A 248 -17.80 -0.87 49.68
N ALA A 249 -17.92 0.29 50.33
CA ALA A 249 -17.53 1.57 49.74
C ALA A 249 -16.02 1.65 49.47
N GLY A 250 -15.20 1.19 50.42
CA GLY A 250 -13.75 1.11 50.29
C GLY A 250 -13.34 0.20 49.13
N ASP A 251 -13.94 -0.98 49.04
CA ASP A 251 -13.70 -1.94 47.96
C ASP A 251 -14.05 -1.34 46.57
N ALA A 252 -15.15 -0.59 46.47
CA ALA A 252 -15.54 0.08 45.23
C ALA A 252 -14.57 1.20 44.84
N ILE A 253 -14.06 1.96 45.81
CA ILE A 253 -13.04 3.01 45.58
C ILE A 253 -11.72 2.37 45.15
N GLU A 254 -11.30 1.29 45.81
CA GLU A 254 -10.10 0.53 45.47
C GLU A 254 -10.21 0.01 44.04
N PHE A 255 -11.36 -0.58 43.68
CA PHE A 255 -11.65 -1.02 42.32
C PHE A 255 -11.55 0.11 41.30
N SER A 256 -12.15 1.28 41.57
CA SER A 256 -12.07 2.44 40.68
C SER A 256 -10.63 2.93 40.51
N THR A 257 -9.82 2.88 41.57
CA THR A 257 -8.41 3.27 41.50
C THR A 257 -7.61 2.34 40.59
N LEU A 258 -7.86 1.02 40.67
CA LEU A 258 -7.23 0.05 39.80
C LEU A 258 -7.70 0.19 38.35
N ALA A 259 -9.00 0.40 38.14
CA ALA A 259 -9.57 0.62 36.81
C ALA A 259 -9.00 1.88 36.14
N ASP A 260 -8.80 2.97 36.90
CA ASP A 260 -8.18 4.19 36.39
C ASP A 260 -6.70 4.00 36.03
N LYS A 261 -5.93 3.26 36.84
CA LYS A 261 -4.53 2.92 36.51
C LYS A 261 -4.44 2.11 35.21
N LEU A 262 -5.28 1.09 35.05
CA LEU A 262 -5.34 0.30 33.81
C LEU A 262 -5.73 1.13 32.59
N ARG A 263 -6.68 2.05 32.77
CA ARG A 263 -7.09 3.00 31.72
C ARG A 263 -5.93 3.92 31.33
N GLU A 264 -5.21 4.47 32.29
CA GLU A 264 -4.07 5.34 32.06
C GLU A 264 -2.94 4.61 31.32
N GLN A 265 -2.61 3.38 31.74
CA GLN A 265 -1.64 2.53 31.04
C GLN A 265 -2.08 2.21 29.60
N SER A 266 -3.36 1.88 29.41
CA SER A 266 -3.92 1.62 28.07
C SER A 266 -3.83 2.87 27.18
N LEU A 267 -4.13 4.05 27.72
CA LEU A 267 -4.05 5.32 27.01
C LEU A 267 -2.59 5.67 26.63
N ALA A 268 -1.66 5.51 27.57
CA ALA A 268 -0.23 5.72 27.34
C ALA A 268 0.30 4.78 26.24
N LYS A 269 -0.15 3.51 26.24
CA LYS A 269 0.20 2.54 25.20
C LYS A 269 -0.37 2.92 23.84
N LEU A 270 -1.63 3.33 23.77
CA LEU A 270 -2.24 3.84 22.53
C LEU A 270 -1.51 5.07 21.99
N GLN A 271 -1.09 5.99 22.87
CA GLN A 271 -0.26 7.14 22.48
C GLN A 271 1.12 6.72 21.98
N LYS A 272 1.76 5.74 22.62
CA LYS A 272 3.04 5.19 22.18
C LYS A 272 2.93 4.55 20.81
N ILE A 273 1.95 3.66 20.60
CA ILE A 273 1.70 3.02 19.29
C ILE A 273 1.42 4.08 18.22
N LYS A 274 0.61 5.09 18.53
CA LYS A 274 0.32 6.19 17.60
C LYS A 274 1.59 6.95 17.22
N THR A 275 2.41 7.32 18.21
CA THR A 275 3.66 8.07 17.99
C THR A 275 4.66 7.24 17.17
N GLU A 276 4.88 5.98 17.53
CA GLU A 276 5.74 5.05 16.81
C GLU A 276 5.26 4.82 15.37
N ALA A 277 3.94 4.71 15.16
CA ALA A 277 3.34 4.60 13.84
C ALA A 277 3.57 5.88 13.01
N GLN A 278 3.36 7.06 13.59
CA GLN A 278 3.60 8.35 12.91
C GLN A 278 5.07 8.52 12.52
N GLU A 279 6.00 8.25 13.44
CA GLU A 279 7.43 8.32 13.17
C GLU A 279 7.84 7.33 12.07
N THR A 280 7.27 6.12 12.12
CA THR A 280 7.50 5.08 11.11
C THR A 280 6.97 5.48 9.74
N VAL A 281 5.78 6.10 9.67
CA VAL A 281 5.20 6.63 8.42
C VAL A 281 6.09 7.73 7.85
N ILE A 282 6.54 8.68 8.67
CA ILE A 282 7.43 9.78 8.24
C ILE A 282 8.75 9.22 7.69
N LYS A 283 9.42 8.33 8.44
CA LYS A 283 10.67 7.69 7.98
C LYS A 283 10.48 6.91 6.68
N THR A 284 9.32 6.27 6.51
CA THR A 284 8.99 5.51 5.29
C THR A 284 8.75 6.45 4.11
N ASP A 285 7.98 7.52 4.28
CA ASP A 285 7.76 8.54 3.25
C ASP A 285 9.10 9.16 2.80
N GLN A 286 9.96 9.51 3.76
CA GLN A 286 11.31 10.00 3.46
C GLN A 286 12.12 8.98 2.64
N THR A 287 12.14 7.71 3.08
CA THR A 287 12.86 6.64 2.37
C THR A 287 12.34 6.46 0.95
N LEU A 288 11.02 6.46 0.77
CA LEU A 288 10.38 6.33 -0.53
C LEU A 288 10.71 7.51 -1.44
N ARG A 289 10.69 8.75 -0.91
CA ARG A 289 11.09 9.95 -1.67
C ARG A 289 12.55 9.90 -2.10
N PHE A 290 13.47 9.51 -1.21
CA PHE A 290 14.88 9.35 -1.57
C PHE A 290 15.08 8.32 -2.68
N LEU A 291 14.39 7.17 -2.58
CA LEU A 291 14.45 6.12 -3.58
C LEU A 291 13.84 6.59 -4.92
N ALA A 292 12.72 7.30 -4.89
CA ALA A 292 12.09 7.87 -6.08
C ALA A 292 12.99 8.90 -6.78
N VAL A 293 13.60 9.83 -6.04
CA VAL A 293 14.57 10.79 -6.58
C VAL A 293 15.78 10.05 -7.17
N GLY A 294 16.28 9.02 -6.50
CA GLY A 294 17.36 8.17 -7.00
C GLY A 294 17.02 7.51 -8.34
N VAL A 295 15.81 6.97 -8.48
CA VAL A 295 15.33 6.38 -9.74
C VAL A 295 15.24 7.42 -10.85
N VAL A 296 14.69 8.61 -10.56
CA VAL A 296 14.58 9.70 -11.56
C VAL A 296 15.97 10.14 -12.05
N ILE A 297 16.92 10.36 -11.14
CA ILE A 297 18.30 10.71 -11.49
C ILE A 297 18.94 9.59 -12.34
N TYR A 298 18.72 8.33 -11.97
CA TYR A 298 19.23 7.20 -12.73
C TYR A 298 18.66 7.13 -14.16
N ILE A 299 17.35 7.36 -14.32
CA ILE A 299 16.69 7.40 -15.64
C ILE A 299 17.25 8.54 -16.49
N ILE A 300 17.43 9.74 -15.90
CA ILE A 300 18.03 10.88 -16.61
C ILE A 300 19.46 10.57 -17.05
N ALA A 301 20.27 9.99 -16.15
CA ALA A 301 21.64 9.59 -16.47
C ALA A 301 21.67 8.54 -17.60
N LEU A 302 20.75 7.56 -17.57
CA LEU A 302 20.61 6.54 -18.61
C LEU A 302 20.18 7.14 -19.95
N ALA A 303 19.24 8.08 -19.94
CA ALA A 303 18.79 8.78 -21.14
C ALA A 303 19.93 9.61 -21.78
N ILE A 304 20.70 10.33 -20.96
CA ILE A 304 21.90 11.05 -21.41
C ILE A 304 22.93 10.07 -21.98
N TYR A 305 23.19 8.96 -21.29
CA TYR A 305 24.12 7.93 -21.75
C TYR A 305 23.71 7.39 -23.13
N PHE A 306 22.45 7.01 -23.32
CA PHE A 306 21.96 6.53 -24.62
C PHE A 306 21.96 7.62 -25.69
N HIS A 307 21.64 8.86 -25.35
CA HIS A 307 21.74 9.97 -26.30
C HIS A 307 23.18 10.15 -26.80
N LEU A 308 24.15 10.22 -25.87
CA LEU A 308 25.55 10.46 -26.19
C LEU A 308 26.21 9.29 -26.92
N HIS A 309 25.95 8.06 -26.50
CA HIS A 309 26.64 6.88 -27.02
C HIS A 309 25.90 6.14 -28.13
N ILE A 310 24.57 6.13 -28.16
CA ILE A 310 23.81 5.39 -29.17
C ILE A 310 23.26 6.36 -30.22
N SER A 311 22.36 7.25 -29.82
CA SER A 311 21.63 8.12 -30.73
C SER A 311 22.55 8.97 -31.60
N ARG A 312 23.53 9.65 -30.99
CA ARG A 312 24.52 10.46 -31.75
C ARG A 312 25.33 9.64 -32.75
N ALA A 313 25.74 8.41 -32.39
CA ALA A 313 26.55 7.58 -33.27
C ALA A 313 25.74 7.07 -34.47
N ILE A 314 24.48 6.67 -34.24
CA ILE A 314 23.55 6.31 -35.31
C ILE A 314 23.30 7.51 -36.22
N THR A 315 23.01 8.70 -35.68
CA THR A 315 22.79 9.90 -36.50
C THR A 315 24.00 10.23 -37.36
N ARG A 316 25.22 10.15 -36.81
CA ARG A 316 26.45 10.35 -37.59
C ARG A 316 26.56 9.38 -38.76
N LEU A 317 26.34 8.08 -38.52
CA LEU A 317 26.38 7.07 -39.58
C LEU A 317 25.28 7.32 -40.63
N THR A 318 24.05 7.64 -40.21
CA THR A 318 22.96 7.98 -41.12
C THR A 318 23.33 9.17 -42.00
N THR A 319 23.95 10.20 -41.45
CA THR A 319 24.43 11.36 -42.21
C THR A 319 25.51 10.97 -43.22
N SER A 320 26.49 10.14 -42.85
CA SER A 320 27.49 9.63 -43.80
C SER A 320 26.83 8.86 -44.96
N PHE A 321 25.83 8.02 -44.67
CA PHE A 321 25.07 7.32 -45.71
C PHE A 321 24.25 8.25 -46.61
N GLN A 322 23.69 9.33 -46.06
CA GLN A 322 23.00 10.34 -46.88
C GLN A 322 23.95 10.99 -47.89
N TYR A 323 25.20 11.29 -47.50
CA TYR A 323 26.22 11.77 -48.44
C TYR A 323 26.56 10.73 -49.51
N PHE A 324 26.73 9.46 -49.11
CA PHE A 324 27.01 8.38 -50.05
C PHE A 324 25.90 8.21 -51.10
N LEU A 325 24.63 8.29 -50.67
CA LEU A 325 23.48 8.24 -51.57
C LEU A 325 23.40 9.45 -52.51
N ALA A 326 23.89 10.62 -52.08
CA ALA A 326 24.02 11.81 -52.93
C ALA A 326 25.24 11.76 -53.87
N GLY A 327 26.04 10.68 -53.82
CA GLY A 327 27.22 10.48 -54.66
C GLY A 327 28.52 11.02 -54.08
N ASP A 328 28.50 11.65 -52.91
CA ASP A 328 29.70 12.12 -52.21
C ASP A 328 30.26 11.02 -51.31
N LEU A 329 31.18 10.22 -51.87
CA LEU A 329 31.88 9.14 -51.17
C LEU A 329 33.07 9.63 -50.31
N SER A 330 33.29 10.95 -50.19
CA SER A 330 34.38 11.51 -49.39
C SER A 330 34.00 11.75 -47.93
N ALA A 331 32.71 11.70 -47.60
CA ALA A 331 32.20 11.96 -46.26
C ALA A 331 32.86 11.05 -45.20
N PRO A 332 33.25 11.60 -44.03
CA PRO A 332 33.91 10.83 -42.99
C PRO A 332 32.96 9.82 -42.35
N ILE A 333 33.49 8.65 -42.02
CA ILE A 333 32.80 7.62 -41.23
C ILE A 333 33.38 7.67 -39.82
N TYR A 334 32.53 8.03 -38.87
CA TYR A 334 32.91 8.10 -37.46
C TYR A 334 32.80 6.72 -36.80
N ASP A 335 33.40 6.57 -35.60
CA ASP A 335 33.20 5.40 -34.72
C ASP A 335 33.76 4.04 -35.23
N LEU A 336 34.69 4.04 -36.19
CA LEU A 336 35.35 2.83 -36.71
C LEU A 336 36.10 1.98 -35.65
N LYS A 337 36.61 2.61 -34.58
CA LYS A 337 37.36 1.93 -33.51
C LYS A 337 36.46 1.39 -32.39
N ARG A 338 35.15 1.45 -32.55
CA ARG A 338 34.19 1.05 -31.51
C ARG A 338 34.07 -0.47 -31.47
N ASN A 339 34.04 -1.05 -30.27
CA ASN A 339 34.07 -2.51 -30.05
C ASN A 339 32.68 -3.11 -29.78
N ASP A 340 31.62 -2.50 -30.33
CA ASP A 340 30.24 -2.94 -30.19
C ASP A 340 29.54 -2.98 -31.56
N GLU A 341 28.23 -3.27 -31.58
CA GLU A 341 27.44 -3.45 -32.79
C GLU A 341 27.44 -2.21 -33.70
N ILE A 342 27.56 -1.00 -33.15
CA ILE A 342 27.65 0.23 -33.96
C ILE A 342 29.04 0.35 -34.60
N GLY A 343 30.11 -0.12 -33.96
CA GLY A 343 31.42 -0.21 -34.60
C GLY A 343 31.44 -1.19 -35.77
N VAL A 344 30.71 -2.30 -35.66
CA VAL A 344 30.48 -3.22 -36.77
C VAL A 344 29.73 -2.53 -37.92
N LEU A 345 28.69 -1.75 -37.61
CA LEU A 345 27.97 -0.95 -38.62
C LEU A 345 28.86 0.10 -39.28
N ALA A 346 29.72 0.78 -38.53
CA ALA A 346 30.69 1.74 -39.07
C ALA A 346 31.69 1.06 -40.02
N THR A 347 32.17 -0.14 -39.65
CA THR A 347 33.06 -0.95 -40.50
C THR A 347 32.35 -1.40 -41.78
N ALA A 348 31.09 -1.81 -41.69
CA ALA A 348 30.28 -2.16 -42.85
C ALA A 348 30.05 -0.95 -43.78
N ALA A 349 29.82 0.24 -43.22
CA ALA A 349 29.72 1.48 -43.98
C ALA A 349 31.01 1.81 -44.73
N ASP A 350 32.18 1.61 -44.12
CA ASP A 350 33.47 1.83 -44.78
C ASP A 350 33.70 0.84 -45.93
N ARG A 351 33.36 -0.43 -45.73
CA ARG A 351 33.39 -1.44 -46.80
C ARG A 351 32.47 -1.06 -47.96
N PHE A 352 31.27 -0.56 -47.67
CA PHE A 352 30.33 -0.07 -48.68
C PHE A 352 30.90 1.12 -49.48
N ARG A 353 31.55 2.07 -48.79
CA ARG A 353 32.22 3.21 -49.42
C ARG A 353 33.30 2.76 -50.40
N VAL A 354 34.21 1.89 -49.95
CA VAL A 354 35.31 1.37 -50.79
C VAL A 354 34.75 0.64 -52.02
N LEU A 355 33.77 -0.25 -51.82
CA LEU A 355 33.15 -0.97 -52.93
C LEU A 355 32.48 -0.02 -53.94
N SER A 356 31.82 1.03 -53.46
CA SER A 356 31.18 2.04 -54.31
C SER A 356 32.21 2.85 -55.11
N GLN A 357 33.36 3.16 -54.52
CA GLN A 357 34.48 3.83 -55.21
C GLN A 357 35.07 2.94 -56.30
N ASP A 358 35.31 1.67 -55.99
CA ASP A 358 35.83 0.68 -56.94
C ASP A 358 34.88 0.50 -58.14
N LEU A 359 33.58 0.38 -57.87
CA LEU A 359 32.56 0.30 -58.92
C LEU A 359 32.52 1.57 -59.78
N THR A 360 32.61 2.74 -59.17
CA THR A 360 32.65 4.02 -59.90
C THR A 360 33.89 4.11 -60.78
N GLN A 361 35.05 3.68 -60.30
CA GLN A 361 36.30 3.68 -61.05
C GLN A 361 36.29 2.65 -62.19
N ALA A 362 35.75 1.45 -61.94
CA ALA A 362 35.58 0.42 -62.96
C ALA A 362 34.65 0.90 -64.08
N LYS A 363 33.54 1.55 -63.73
CA LYS A 363 32.63 2.18 -64.69
C LYS A 363 33.34 3.24 -65.55
N LYS A 364 34.06 4.18 -64.94
CA LYS A 364 34.82 5.22 -65.67
C LYS A 364 35.85 4.62 -66.61
N THR A 365 36.54 3.57 -66.18
CA THR A 365 37.52 2.86 -67.03
C THR A 365 36.84 2.21 -68.23
N ALA A 366 35.71 1.53 -68.02
CA ALA A 366 34.95 0.90 -69.11
C ALA A 366 34.41 1.94 -70.12
N GLU A 367 33.90 3.07 -69.63
CA GLU A 367 33.44 4.18 -70.48
C GLU A 367 34.59 4.80 -71.28
N HIS A 368 35.74 5.02 -70.66
CA HIS A 368 36.94 5.53 -71.34
C HIS A 368 37.43 4.55 -72.42
N THR A 369 37.52 3.25 -72.11
CA THR A 369 37.90 2.23 -73.09
C THR A 369 36.95 2.19 -74.28
N THR A 370 35.64 2.29 -74.03
CA THR A 370 34.62 2.33 -75.10
C THR A 370 34.80 3.56 -75.99
N LYS A 371 35.08 4.72 -75.39
CA LYS A 371 35.34 5.96 -76.13
C LYS A 371 36.61 5.87 -76.99
N VAL A 372 37.73 5.39 -76.42
CA VAL A 372 39.00 5.22 -77.15
C VAL A 372 38.86 4.21 -78.29
N LYS A 373 38.17 3.09 -78.07
CA LYS A 373 37.87 2.10 -79.13
C LYS A 373 37.12 2.77 -80.30
N SER A 374 36.10 3.57 -79.98
CA SER A 374 35.29 4.26 -80.99
C SER A 374 36.10 5.28 -81.79
N GLU A 375 36.92 6.11 -81.10
CA GLU A 375 37.78 7.11 -81.74
C GLU A 375 38.85 6.46 -82.62
N PHE A 376 39.47 5.37 -82.14
CA PHE A 376 40.46 4.62 -82.91
C PHE A 376 39.88 4.08 -84.23
N LEU A 377 38.71 3.43 -84.18
CA LEU A 377 38.08 2.85 -85.38
C LEU A 377 37.65 3.93 -86.38
N ALA A 378 37.13 5.07 -85.91
CA ALA A 378 36.79 6.21 -86.77
C ALA A 378 38.03 6.77 -87.48
N ASN A 379 39.12 7.00 -86.73
CA ASN A 379 40.36 7.53 -87.28
C ASN A 379 41.00 6.55 -88.28
N MET A 380 41.10 5.27 -87.94
CA MET A 380 41.65 4.25 -88.85
C MET A 380 40.83 4.10 -90.13
N SER A 381 39.50 4.20 -90.05
CA SER A 381 38.65 4.21 -91.25
C SER A 381 38.99 5.36 -92.19
N HIS A 382 39.18 6.57 -91.65
CA HIS A 382 39.58 7.74 -92.44
C HIS A 382 40.98 7.59 -93.07
N GLU A 383 41.95 7.09 -92.32
CA GLU A 383 43.33 6.90 -92.79
C GLU A 383 43.48 5.80 -93.84
N ILE A 384 42.60 4.80 -93.85
CA ILE A 384 42.60 3.78 -94.91
C ILE A 384 41.76 4.22 -96.12
N ARG A 385 40.63 4.91 -95.92
CA ARG A 385 39.76 5.38 -97.01
C ARG A 385 40.48 6.31 -97.98
N THR A 386 41.31 7.22 -97.46
CA THR A 386 42.04 8.23 -98.26
C THR A 386 42.99 7.61 -99.30
N PRO A 387 43.96 6.74 -98.92
CA PRO A 387 44.82 6.07 -99.89
C PRO A 387 44.03 5.11 -100.79
N MET A 388 43.01 4.43 -100.28
CA MET A 388 42.19 3.51 -101.08
C MET A 388 41.43 4.22 -102.20
N ASN A 389 40.83 5.38 -101.92
CA ASN A 389 40.21 6.20 -102.95
C ASN A 389 41.23 6.73 -103.96
N GLY A 390 42.45 7.04 -103.51
CA GLY A 390 43.58 7.37 -104.40
C GLY A 390 43.94 6.23 -105.35
N ILE A 391 44.14 5.01 -104.82
CA ILE A 391 44.45 3.81 -105.60
C ILE A 391 43.33 3.50 -106.61
N LEU A 392 42.06 3.53 -106.17
CA LEU A 392 40.91 3.31 -107.05
C LEU A 392 40.77 4.41 -108.11
N GLY A 393 41.05 5.66 -107.76
CA GLY A 393 41.07 6.78 -108.69
C GLY A 393 42.12 6.59 -109.78
N MET A 394 43.35 6.22 -109.40
CA MET A 394 44.43 5.92 -110.34
C MET A 394 44.10 4.69 -111.19
N ALA A 395 43.55 3.64 -110.59
CA ALA A 395 43.11 2.46 -111.31
C ALA A 395 42.01 2.78 -112.33
N ARG A 396 41.10 3.72 -112.03
CA ARG A 396 40.05 4.18 -112.95
C ARG A 396 40.60 5.08 -114.08
N GLN A 397 41.68 5.80 -113.84
CA GLN A 397 42.37 6.55 -114.90
C GLN A 397 43.13 5.60 -115.83
N LEU A 398 43.84 4.61 -115.26
CA LEU A 398 44.51 3.57 -116.02
C LEU A 398 43.52 2.76 -116.88
N SER A 399 42.29 2.51 -116.41
CA SER A 399 41.30 1.77 -117.21
C SER A 399 40.85 2.51 -118.47
N ARG A 400 41.19 3.80 -118.62
CA ARG A 400 40.89 4.63 -119.79
C ARG A 400 42.06 4.72 -120.78
N THR A 401 43.18 4.04 -120.52
CA THR A 401 44.32 3.98 -121.44
C THR A 401 44.33 2.67 -122.25
N SER A 402 45.18 2.59 -123.27
CA SER A 402 45.37 1.36 -124.05
C SER A 402 46.13 0.31 -123.22
N LEU A 403 45.41 -0.68 -122.69
CA LEU A 403 45.95 -1.76 -121.86
C LEU A 403 45.94 -3.10 -122.59
N SER A 404 46.91 -3.97 -122.30
CA SER A 404 46.84 -5.37 -122.72
C SER A 404 45.72 -6.12 -121.98
N HIS A 405 45.28 -7.25 -122.52
CA HIS A 405 44.23 -8.08 -121.90
C HIS A 405 44.62 -8.53 -120.47
N GLU A 406 45.90 -8.86 -120.26
CA GLU A 406 46.42 -9.26 -118.94
C GLU A 406 46.46 -8.08 -117.96
N GLN A 407 46.87 -6.88 -118.41
CA GLN A 407 46.86 -5.66 -117.60
C GLN A 407 45.44 -5.25 -117.20
N MET A 408 44.46 -5.39 -118.11
CA MET A 408 43.05 -5.12 -117.81
C MET A 408 42.49 -6.09 -116.76
N LYS A 409 42.86 -7.38 -116.83
CA LYS A 409 42.48 -8.37 -115.80
C LYS A 409 43.08 -8.04 -114.43
N MET A 410 44.36 -7.67 -114.37
CA MET A 410 45.01 -7.23 -113.12
C MET A 410 44.37 -5.96 -112.56
N LEU A 411 44.04 -5.00 -113.42
CA LEU A 411 43.39 -3.76 -113.04
C LEU A 411 42.00 -3.98 -112.47
N ASN A 412 41.22 -4.88 -113.07
CA ASN A 412 39.91 -5.29 -112.56
C ASN A 412 40.02 -5.93 -111.18
N ILE A 413 41.06 -6.75 -110.93
CA ILE A 413 41.32 -7.33 -109.60
C ILE A 413 41.65 -6.23 -108.57
N ILE A 414 42.47 -5.24 -108.93
CA ILE A 414 42.80 -4.10 -108.05
C ILE A 414 41.54 -3.30 -107.73
N GLN A 415 40.71 -3.00 -108.73
CA GLN A 415 39.47 -2.25 -108.54
C GLN A 415 38.46 -3.01 -107.68
N SER A 416 38.25 -4.31 -107.97
CA SER A 416 37.30 -5.14 -107.20
C SER A 416 37.77 -5.34 -105.76
N SER A 417 39.07 -5.57 -105.55
CA SER A 417 39.64 -5.75 -104.21
C SER A 417 39.61 -4.45 -103.40
N GLY A 418 39.90 -3.31 -104.05
CA GLY A 418 39.85 -2.02 -103.38
C GLY A 418 38.43 -1.57 -103.04
N ALA A 419 37.46 -1.84 -103.93
CA ALA A 419 36.04 -1.61 -103.65
C ALA A 419 35.56 -2.52 -102.50
N GLY A 420 35.94 -3.81 -102.51
CA GLY A 420 35.62 -4.75 -101.43
C GLY A 420 36.18 -4.33 -100.07
N LEU A 421 37.43 -3.83 -100.02
CA LEU A 421 38.04 -3.34 -98.78
C LEU A 421 37.31 -2.11 -98.22
N LEU A 422 36.86 -1.19 -99.09
CA LEU A 422 36.08 -0.03 -98.65
C LEU A 422 34.72 -0.44 -98.06
N VAL A 423 34.06 -1.47 -98.61
CA VAL A 423 32.83 -2.03 -98.03
C VAL A 423 33.10 -2.55 -96.62
N ILE A 424 34.11 -3.41 -96.44
CA ILE A 424 34.46 -3.98 -95.13
C ILE A 424 34.78 -2.88 -94.11
N ILE A 425 35.52 -1.84 -94.51
CA ILE A 425 35.88 -0.74 -93.61
C ILE A 425 34.65 0.10 -93.22
N ASN A 426 33.71 0.31 -94.14
CA ASN A 426 32.47 1.00 -93.84
C ASN A 426 31.60 0.18 -92.88
N ASP A 427 31.50 -1.13 -93.10
CA ASP A 427 30.74 -2.03 -92.22
C ASP A 427 31.30 -2.03 -90.78
N ILE A 428 32.63 -2.09 -90.62
CA ILE A 428 33.28 -2.00 -89.30
C ILE A 428 32.98 -0.66 -88.61
N LEU A 429 32.98 0.44 -89.38
CA LEU A 429 32.66 1.77 -88.85
C LEU A 429 31.20 1.88 -88.45
N ASP A 430 30.27 1.29 -89.22
CA ASP A 430 28.85 1.29 -88.91
C ASP A 430 28.55 0.44 -87.67
N ILE A 431 29.17 -0.74 -87.52
CA ILE A 431 29.11 -1.52 -86.26
C ILE A 431 29.62 -0.69 -85.08
N SER A 432 30.72 0.04 -85.26
CA SER A 432 31.28 0.90 -84.20
C SER A 432 30.33 2.04 -83.81
N LYS A 433 29.59 2.61 -84.78
CA LYS A 433 28.54 3.60 -84.49
C LYS A 433 27.35 2.98 -83.77
N ILE A 434 26.96 1.74 -84.09
CA ILE A 434 25.89 1.02 -83.38
C ILE A 434 26.29 0.78 -81.92
N GLU A 435 27.49 0.24 -81.67
CA GLU A 435 28.00 0.01 -80.32
C GLU A 435 28.10 1.31 -79.52
N ALA A 436 28.43 2.43 -80.18
CA ALA A 436 28.49 3.75 -79.57
C ALA A 436 27.12 4.48 -79.50
N SER A 437 26.03 3.85 -79.94
CA SER A 437 24.68 4.47 -80.04
C SER A 437 24.65 5.78 -80.84
N LYS A 438 25.48 5.90 -81.88
CA LYS A 438 25.63 7.08 -82.75
C LYS A 438 24.98 6.92 -84.14
N ILE A 439 24.18 5.88 -84.36
CA ILE A 439 23.35 5.78 -85.57
C ILE A 439 22.06 6.54 -85.35
N GLU A 440 21.84 7.56 -86.17
CA GLU A 440 20.58 8.27 -86.26
C GLU A 440 19.78 7.70 -87.44
N LEU A 441 18.54 7.30 -87.19
CA LEU A 441 17.63 6.80 -88.21
C LEU A 441 16.78 7.96 -88.73
N GLU A 442 16.83 8.21 -90.03
CA GLU A 442 15.97 9.19 -90.68
C GLU A 442 14.61 8.55 -91.02
N SER A 443 13.51 9.22 -90.63
CA SER A 443 12.16 8.78 -90.95
C SER A 443 11.55 9.68 -92.01
N VAL A 444 11.50 9.19 -93.25
CA VAL A 444 10.93 9.88 -94.40
C VAL A 444 9.94 8.98 -95.16
N PRO A 445 8.85 9.55 -95.74
CA PRO A 445 7.95 8.78 -96.59
C PRO A 445 8.68 8.27 -97.83
N ILE A 446 8.63 6.95 -98.06
CA ILE A 446 9.23 6.31 -99.24
C ILE A 446 8.15 5.79 -100.18
N HIS A 447 8.32 6.06 -101.48
CA HIS A 447 7.51 5.43 -102.52
C HIS A 447 8.08 4.04 -102.83
N LEU A 448 7.51 3.01 -102.19
CA LEU A 448 8.02 1.64 -102.26
C LEU A 448 8.17 1.12 -103.69
N ASN A 449 7.22 1.40 -104.58
CA ASN A 449 7.28 0.94 -105.97
C ASN A 449 8.46 1.57 -106.72
N SER A 450 8.69 2.87 -106.54
CA SER A 450 9.83 3.57 -107.14
C SER A 450 11.16 3.03 -106.62
N LEU A 451 11.25 2.74 -105.31
CA LEU A 451 12.45 2.14 -104.73
C LEU A 451 12.70 0.72 -105.26
N LEU A 452 11.65 -0.10 -105.39
CA LEU A 452 11.76 -1.45 -105.95
C LEU A 452 12.14 -1.42 -107.43
N ASP A 453 11.61 -0.48 -108.21
CA ASP A 453 11.97 -0.28 -109.62
C ASP A 453 13.43 0.19 -109.74
N GLU A 454 13.87 1.13 -108.90
CA GLU A 454 15.29 1.56 -108.84
C GLU A 454 16.22 0.40 -108.46
N LEU A 455 15.86 -0.41 -107.46
CA LEU A 455 16.61 -1.60 -107.08
C LEU A 455 16.65 -2.60 -108.23
N GLN A 456 15.51 -2.86 -108.87
CA GLN A 456 15.44 -3.76 -110.02
C GLN A 456 16.37 -3.27 -111.14
N HIS A 457 16.33 -1.98 -111.47
CA HIS A 457 17.20 -1.36 -112.47
C HIS A 457 18.68 -1.48 -112.09
N LEU A 458 19.03 -1.21 -110.83
CA LEU A 458 20.40 -1.25 -110.33
C LEU A 458 21.01 -2.67 -110.42
N PHE A 459 20.22 -3.69 -110.10
CA PHE A 459 20.68 -5.08 -110.11
C PHE A 459 20.44 -5.82 -111.44
N LYS A 460 19.70 -5.22 -112.38
CA LYS A 460 19.34 -5.86 -113.66
C LYS A 460 20.55 -6.32 -114.44
N GLU A 461 21.55 -5.45 -114.64
CA GLU A 461 22.76 -5.81 -115.39
C GLU A 461 23.59 -6.89 -114.69
N GLN A 462 23.70 -6.84 -113.36
CA GLN A 462 24.45 -7.84 -112.58
C GLN A 462 23.75 -9.20 -112.55
N ALA A 463 22.42 -9.22 -112.60
CA ALA A 463 21.64 -10.44 -112.73
C ALA A 463 21.74 -11.02 -114.15
N GLN A 464 21.67 -10.17 -115.17
CA GLN A 464 21.81 -10.57 -116.58
C GLN A 464 23.22 -11.04 -116.91
N SER A 465 24.28 -10.51 -116.27
CA SER A 465 25.66 -10.96 -116.50
C SER A 465 25.99 -12.32 -115.86
N LYS A 466 25.06 -12.93 -115.13
CA LYS A 466 25.21 -14.25 -114.49
C LYS A 466 24.44 -15.37 -115.20
N HIS A 467 23.75 -15.07 -116.29
CA HIS A 467 23.09 -15.99 -117.22
C HIS A 467 23.53 -15.69 -118.66
#